data_AF-A0A929FSY2-F1
#
_entry.id   AF-A0A929FSY2-F1
#
_cell.length_a   1.000
_cell.length_b   1.000
_cell.length_c   1.000
_cell.angle_alpha   90.00
_cell.angle_beta   90.00
_cell.angle_gamma   90.00
#
_symmetry.space_group_name_H-M   'P 1'
#
loop_
_entity.id
_entity.type
_entity.pdbx_description
1 polymer ?
#
loop_
_entity_poly.entity_id
_entity_poly.type
_entity_poly.pdbx_seq_one_letter_code
_entity_poly.pdbx_strand_id
1 'polypeptide(L)' 'MCQYKTIKDEILAFALVKLIEIVGEAASRVSREYQVNHPQIPWSAMIEMRNRLVHA' A
#
# COMPACT_ATOMS: atom_id res chain seq x y z
N MET A 1 24.82 -13.93 -15.35
CA MET A 1 24.81 -12.54 -14.87
C MET A 1 24.22 -12.56 -13.47
N CYS A 2 25.05 -12.42 -12.43
CA CYS A 2 24.59 -12.38 -11.04
C CYS A 2 24.13 -10.94 -10.76
N GLN A 3 22.82 -10.70 -10.57
CA GLN A 3 22.35 -9.38 -10.15
C GLN A 3 22.64 -9.23 -8.65
N TYR A 4 23.61 -8.40 -8.30
CA TYR A 4 23.92 -8.07 -6.91
C TYR A 4 22.91 -7.02 -6.44
N LYS A 5 21.90 -7.45 -5.66
CA LYS A 5 20.98 -6.54 -4.97
C LYS A 5 21.74 -5.85 -3.84
N THR A 6 21.73 -4.52 -3.81
CA THR A 6 22.46 -3.75 -2.79
C THR A 6 21.56 -3.56 -1.55
N ILE A 7 22.15 -3.39 -0.36
CA ILE A 7 21.43 -3.03 0.88
C ILE A 7 20.47 -1.84 0.67
N LYS A 8 20.87 -0.86 -0.16
CA LYS A 8 20.03 0.29 -0.52
C LYS A 8 18.74 -0.11 -1.24
N ASP A 9 18.79 -1.12 -2.10
CA ASP A 9 17.61 -1.61 -2.83
C ASP A 9 16.64 -2.34 -1.89
N GLU A 10 17.17 -3.02 -0.87
CA GLU A 10 16.36 -3.65 0.18
C GLU A 10 15.68 -2.61 1.06
N ILE A 11 16.43 -1.61 1.54
CA ILE A 11 15.87 -0.49 2.32
C ILE A 11 14.79 0.24 1.51
N LEU A 12 15.05 0.49 0.23
CA LEU A 12 14.07 1.12 -0.67
C LEU A 12 12.81 0.25 -0.80
N ALA A 13 12.96 -1.06 -1.02
CA ALA A 13 11.84 -1.97 -1.12
C ALA A 13 11.01 -1.99 0.18
N PHE A 14 11.67 -2.08 1.35
CA PHE A 14 10.99 -2.02 2.64
C PHE A 14 10.27 -0.69 2.84
N ALA A 15 10.91 0.44 2.53
CA ALA A 15 10.29 1.75 2.64
C ALA A 15 9.03 1.86 1.76
N LEU A 16 9.11 1.40 0.50
CA LEU A 16 7.96 1.41 -0.41
C LEU A 16 6.81 0.53 0.09
N VAL A 17 7.10 -0.67 0.59
CA VAL A 17 6.09 -1.56 1.18
C VAL A 17 5.39 -0.86 2.36
N LYS A 18 6.16 -0.25 3.27
CA LYS A 18 5.59 0.48 4.43
C LYS A 18 4.74 1.67 4.01
N LEU A 19 5.13 2.42 2.97
CA LEU A 19 4.34 3.53 2.45
C LEU A 19 3.00 3.04 1.89
N ILE A 20 2.99 1.91 1.17
CA ILE A 20 1.75 1.32 0.64
C ILE A 20 0.82 0.88 1.79
N GLU A 21 1.36 0.27 2.84
CA GLU A 21 0.57 -0.11 4.02
C GLU A 21 -0.09 1.11 4.69
N ILE A 22 0.66 2.21 4.86
CA ILE A 22 0.15 3.46 5.45
C ILE A 22 -1.00 4.02 4.60
N VAL A 23 -0.84 4.01 3.28
CA VAL A 23 -1.86 4.49 2.35
C VAL A 23 -3.13 3.63 2.43
N GLY A 24 -3.00 2.31 2.49
CA GLY A 24 -4.14 1.41 2.63
C GLY A 24 -4.86 1.53 3.99
N GLU A 25 -4.11 1.72 5.07
CA GLU A 25 -4.65 1.99 6.41
C GLU A 25 -5.36 3.35 6.48
N ALA A 26 -4.81 4.38 5.83
CA ALA A 26 -5.49 5.67 5.73
C ALA A 26 -6.81 5.53 4.97
N ALA A 27 -6.82 4.81 3.84
CA ALA A 27 -8.02 4.56 3.05
C ALA A 27 -9.11 3.82 3.84
N SER A 28 -8.75 2.84 4.68
CA SER A 28 -9.72 2.08 5.49
C SER A 28 -10.38 2.90 6.59
N ARG A 29 -9.73 3.99 7.04
CA ARG A 29 -10.23 4.90 8.07
C ARG A 29 -11.12 6.03 7.53
N VAL A 30 -11.10 6.27 6.21
CA VAL A 30 -12.02 7.21 5.58
C VAL A 30 -13.44 6.67 5.65
N SER A 31 -14.42 7.52 5.99
CA SER A 31 -15.81 7.09 6.14
C SER A 31 -16.36 6.49 4.84
N ARG A 32 -17.25 5.51 4.97
CA ARG A 32 -17.85 4.85 3.81
C ARG A 32 -18.63 5.82 2.92
N GLU A 33 -19.33 6.78 3.53
CA GLU A 33 -20.05 7.85 2.83
C GLU A 33 -19.11 8.65 1.92
N TYR A 34 -17.96 9.07 2.44
CA TYR A 34 -16.97 9.80 1.65
C TYR A 34 -16.41 8.93 0.53
N GLN A 35 -16.09 7.66 0.80
CA GLN A 35 -15.61 6.75 -0.24
C GLN A 35 -16.61 6.60 -1.41
N VAL A 36 -17.90 6.46 -1.09
CA VAL A 36 -18.97 6.32 -2.09
C VAL A 36 -19.14 7.60 -2.90
N ASN A 37 -19.00 8.77 -2.26
CA ASN A 37 -19.10 10.07 -2.95
C ASN A 37 -17.86 10.41 -3.79
N HIS A 38 -16.75 9.68 -3.62
CA HIS A 38 -15.50 9.88 -4.35
C HIS A 38 -15.03 8.62 -5.08
N PRO A 39 -15.80 8.07 -6.03
CA PRO A 39 -15.49 6.80 -6.71
C PRO A 39 -14.28 6.87 -7.65
N GLN A 40 -13.79 8.06 -7.99
CA GLN A 40 -12.56 8.25 -8.77
C GLN A 40 -11.30 7.81 -8.01
N ILE A 41 -11.38 7.69 -6.69
CA ILE A 41 -10.29 7.17 -5.86
C ILE A 41 -10.50 5.65 -5.72
N PRO A 42 -9.48 4.82 -5.98
CA PRO A 42 -9.60 3.36 -5.95
C PRO A 42 -9.56 2.79 -4.52
N TRP A 43 -10.50 3.19 -3.66
CA TRP A 43 -10.53 2.88 -2.23
C TRP A 43 -10.36 1.39 -1.93
N SER A 44 -11.15 0.53 -2.57
CA SER A 44 -11.08 -0.92 -2.35
C SER A 44 -9.70 -1.49 -2.69
N ALA A 45 -9.09 -1.05 -3.80
CA ALA A 45 -7.77 -1.51 -4.19
C ALA A 45 -6.70 -1.09 -3.16
N MET A 46 -6.76 0.14 -2.66
CA MET A 46 -5.83 0.63 -1.63
C MET A 46 -5.93 -0.18 -0.33
N ILE A 47 -7.16 -0.46 0.12
CA ILE A 47 -7.43 -1.25 1.33
C ILE A 47 -6.99 -2.70 1.14
N GLU A 48 -7.32 -3.32 0.01
CA GLU A 48 -6.96 -4.70 -0.30
C GLU A 48 -5.45 -4.90 -0.46
N MET A 49 -4.73 -3.91 -1.01
CA MET A 49 -3.27 -3.95 -1.11
C MET A 49 -2.62 -4.08 0.27
N ARG A 50 -3.09 -3.30 1.26
CA ARG A 50 -2.62 -3.44 2.66
C ARG A 50 -2.95 -4.81 3.22
N ASN A 51 -4.12 -5.37 2.92
CA ASN A 51 -4.48 -6.73 3.37
C ASN A 51 -3.55 -7.79 2.77
N ARG A 52 -3.16 -7.67 1.50
CA ARG A 52 -2.23 -8.61 0.87
C ARG A 52 -0.83 -8.53 1.46
N LEU A 53 -0.34 -7.33 1.76
CA LEU A 53 1.01 -7.14 2.33
C LEU A 53 1.13 -7.64 3.77
N VAL A 54 0.07 -7.53 4.57
CA VAL A 54 0.06 -7.98 5.98
C VAL A 54 -0.14 -9.50 6.11
N HIS A 55 -0.71 -10.16 5.10
CA HIS A 55 -0.98 -11.61 5.11
C HIS A 55 -0.06 -12.40 4.15
N ALA A 56 1.04 -11.81 3.67
CA ALA A 56 2.01 -12.44 2.76
C ALA A 56 3.11 -13.22 3.50
#